data_AF-W1XV39-F1
#
_entry.id   AF-W1XV39-F1
#
_cell.length_a   1.000
_cell.length_b   1.000
_cell.length_c   1.000
_cell.angle_alpha   90.00
_cell.angle_beta   90.00
_cell.angle_gamma   90.00
#
_symmetry.space_group_name_H-M   'P 1'
#
loop_
_entity.id
_entity.type
_entity.pdbx_description
1 polymer ?
#
loop_
_entity_poly.entity_id
_entity_poly.type
_entity_poly.pdbx_seq_one_letter_code
_entity_poly.pdbx_strand_id
1 'polypeptide(L)'
;VLWRGPILGNVVKQFYTDVIWKDIDYLFVDMPPGTGDVAITVYQSLKLDGIIIVTSPQDLVSMIVEKAVKMADLMQVPIIGVVENYSYFHCPDNGKDYQIFGESHIEEILQKYGLLLLNRLPIDP
;
A
#
# COMPACT_ATOMS: atom_id res chain seq x y z
N VAL A 1 5.40 -11.07 -23.78
CA VAL A 1 5.60 -12.27 -22.91
C VAL A 1 4.40 -12.36 -21.98
N LEU A 2 3.59 -13.41 -22.09
CA LEU A 2 2.39 -13.63 -21.27
C LEU A 2 2.77 -14.49 -20.06
N TRP A 3 2.91 -13.87 -18.90
CA TRP A 3 3.20 -14.57 -17.64
C TRP A 3 1.89 -15.16 -17.10
N ARG A 4 1.83 -16.49 -16.92
CA ARG A 4 0.68 -17.18 -16.31
C ARG A 4 0.87 -17.31 -14.79
N GLY A 5 -0.23 -17.35 -14.02
CA GLY A 5 -0.25 -17.31 -12.54
C GLY A 5 0.81 -18.16 -11.82
N PRO A 6 0.96 -19.46 -12.12
CA PRO A 6 1.95 -20.31 -11.44
C PRO A 6 3.41 -19.91 -11.70
N ILE A 7 3.69 -19.38 -12.90
CA ILE A 7 5.05 -18.91 -13.26
C ILE A 7 5.35 -17.63 -12.47
N LEU A 8 4.35 -16.75 -12.33
CA LEU A 8 4.50 -15.47 -11.64
C LEU A 8 4.80 -15.66 -10.14
N GLY A 9 4.10 -16.59 -9.47
CA GLY A 9 4.39 -16.92 -8.07
C GLY A 9 5.79 -17.49 -7.84
N ASN A 10 6.27 -18.36 -8.73
CA ASN A 10 7.63 -18.89 -8.65
C ASN A 10 8.70 -17.81 -8.85
N VAL A 11 8.50 -16.89 -9.78
CA VAL A 11 9.44 -15.78 -10.03
C VAL A 11 9.49 -14.83 -8.82
N VAL A 12 8.34 -14.53 -8.23
CA VAL A 12 8.28 -13.73 -7.00
C VAL A 12 9.07 -14.41 -5.88
N LYS A 13 8.93 -15.73 -5.72
CA LYS A 13 9.73 -16.48 -4.74
C LYS A 13 11.24 -16.39 -5.03
N GLN A 14 11.63 -16.45 -6.31
CA GLN A 14 13.04 -16.31 -6.71
C GLN A 14 13.63 -14.94 -6.37
N PHE A 15 12.86 -13.85 -6.45
CA PHE A 15 13.34 -12.53 -6.03
C PHE A 15 13.76 -12.48 -4.56
N TYR A 16 13.18 -13.34 -3.72
CA TYR A 16 13.47 -13.36 -2.29
C TYR A 16 14.56 -14.37 -1.93
N THR A 17 14.67 -15.48 -2.67
CA THR A 17 15.63 -16.55 -2.34
C THR A 17 16.94 -16.45 -3.11
N ASP A 18 16.91 -15.97 -4.35
CA ASP A 18 18.04 -16.07 -5.27
C ASP A 18 18.81 -14.73 -5.40
N VAL A 19 18.25 -13.65 -4.87
CA VAL A 19 18.91 -12.34 -4.77
C VAL A 19 19.72 -12.26 -3.49
N ILE A 20 20.97 -11.80 -3.59
CA ILE A 20 21.86 -11.64 -2.45
C ILE A 20 21.59 -10.28 -1.78
N TRP A 21 20.58 -10.24 -0.90
CA TRP A 21 20.19 -9.03 -0.17
C TRP A 21 21.23 -8.54 0.86
N LYS A 22 22.10 -9.44 1.37
CA LYS A 22 23.10 -9.16 2.42
C LYS A 22 22.48 -8.49 3.66
N ASP A 23 23.29 -7.83 4.48
CA ASP A 23 22.90 -7.21 5.74
C ASP A 23 22.14 -5.88 5.49
N ILE A 24 20.84 -5.98 5.23
CA ILE A 24 19.94 -4.82 5.08
C ILE A 24 19.11 -4.62 6.35
N ASP A 25 18.90 -3.35 6.70
CA ASP A 25 18.02 -2.99 7.84
C ASP A 25 16.54 -3.13 7.47
N TYR A 26 16.18 -2.83 6.21
CA TYR A 26 14.81 -2.83 5.71
C TYR A 26 14.72 -3.36 4.28
N LEU A 27 13.70 -4.18 4.02
CA LEU A 27 13.28 -4.59 2.68
C LEU A 27 11.87 -4.08 2.42
N PHE A 28 11.72 -3.12 1.51
CA PHE A 28 10.41 -2.70 1.04
C PHE A 28 9.96 -3.58 -0.12
N VAL A 29 8.74 -4.11 -0.01
CA VAL A 29 8.13 -4.95 -1.04
C VAL A 29 6.98 -4.18 -1.67
N ASP A 30 7.11 -3.84 -2.95
CA ASP A 30 6.03 -3.23 -3.72
C ASP A 30 5.01 -4.30 -4.09
N MET A 31 3.90 -4.30 -3.37
CA MET A 31 2.86 -5.32 -3.50
C MET A 31 2.07 -5.09 -4.79
N PRO A 32 1.76 -6.15 -5.57
CA PRO A 32 0.86 -6.00 -6.70
C PRO A 32 -0.50 -5.50 -6.19
N PRO A 33 -1.22 -4.66 -6.97
CA PRO A 33 -2.48 -4.11 -6.53
C PRO A 33 -3.52 -5.21 -6.30
N GLY A 34 -4.31 -5.06 -5.22
CA GLY A 34 -5.44 -5.94 -4.91
C GLY A 34 -5.07 -7.21 -4.14
N THR A 35 -5.98 -8.19 -4.16
CA THR A 35 -5.91 -9.44 -3.37
C THR A 35 -5.73 -10.69 -4.25
N GLY A 36 -5.05 -10.54 -5.40
CA GLY A 36 -4.82 -11.64 -6.33
C GLY A 36 -3.80 -12.66 -5.83
N ASP A 37 -3.68 -13.78 -6.55
CA ASP A 37 -2.81 -14.93 -6.19
C ASP A 37 -1.35 -14.53 -5.90
N VAL A 38 -0.85 -13.49 -6.57
CA VAL A 38 0.51 -12.98 -6.37
C VAL A 38 0.67 -12.34 -5.01
N ALA A 39 -0.29 -11.52 -4.58
CA ALA A 39 -0.26 -10.89 -3.25
C ALA A 39 -0.26 -11.97 -2.16
N ILE A 40 -1.14 -12.98 -2.28
CA ILE A 40 -1.17 -14.14 -1.38
C ILE A 40 0.18 -14.85 -1.37
N THR A 41 0.78 -15.08 -2.54
CA THR A 41 2.09 -15.73 -2.65
C THR A 41 3.18 -14.93 -1.92
N VAL A 42 3.17 -13.59 -2.01
CA VAL A 42 4.11 -12.75 -1.25
C VAL A 42 3.91 -12.93 0.25
N TYR A 43 2.67 -12.81 0.74
CA TYR A 43 2.35 -13.01 2.16
C TYR A 43 2.74 -14.41 2.69
N GLN A 44 2.70 -15.44 1.83
CA GLN A 44 3.06 -16.81 2.22
C GLN A 44 4.57 -17.10 2.07
N SER A 45 5.26 -16.40 1.18
CA SER A 45 6.68 -16.64 0.89
C SER A 45 7.63 -15.80 1.75
N LEU A 46 7.15 -14.65 2.24
CA LEU A 46 7.90 -13.75 3.11
C LEU A 46 7.21 -13.62 4.47
N LYS A 47 8.02 -13.59 5.52
CA LYS A 47 7.56 -13.12 6.83
C LYS A 47 7.58 -11.60 6.82
N LEU A 48 6.41 -10.98 6.76
CA LEU A 48 6.28 -9.52 6.77
C LEU A 48 6.13 -9.02 8.21
N ASP A 49 6.91 -8.01 8.57
CA ASP A 49 6.82 -7.36 9.89
C ASP A 49 5.67 -6.34 9.96
N GLY A 50 5.15 -5.90 8.81
CA GLY A 50 3.96 -5.09 8.73
C GLY A 50 3.67 -4.58 7.33
N ILE A 51 2.50 -3.96 7.15
CA ILE A 51 2.09 -3.36 5.88
C ILE A 51 1.79 -1.87 6.03
N ILE A 52 2.10 -1.12 4.97
CA ILE A 52 1.69 0.28 4.81
C ILE A 52 0.67 0.32 3.67
N ILE A 53 -0.50 0.87 3.94
CA ILE A 53 -1.56 1.02 2.93
C ILE A 53 -1.39 2.37 2.26
N VAL A 54 -1.33 2.40 0.93
CA VAL A 54 -1.32 3.65 0.15
C VAL A 54 -2.68 3.82 -0.51
N THR A 55 -3.30 4.99 -0.33
CA THR A 55 -4.60 5.33 -0.92
C THR A 55 -4.57 6.74 -1.51
N SER A 56 -5.68 7.21 -2.07
CA SER A 56 -5.82 8.56 -2.63
C SER A 56 -7.22 9.09 -2.32
N PRO A 57 -7.47 10.40 -2.22
CA PRO A 57 -8.74 11.01 -1.75
C PRO A 57 -9.97 10.83 -2.69
N GLN A 58 -10.02 9.78 -3.50
CA GLN A 58 -11.10 9.48 -4.45
C GLN A 58 -12.22 8.67 -3.79
N ASP A 59 -13.43 8.67 -4.37
CA ASP A 59 -14.69 8.10 -3.81
C ASP A 59 -14.67 6.60 -3.41
N LEU A 60 -13.55 5.89 -3.56
CA LEU A 60 -13.39 4.46 -3.26
C LEU A 60 -12.38 4.15 -2.14
N VAL A 61 -11.92 5.15 -1.37
CA VAL A 61 -10.95 4.98 -0.27
C VAL A 61 -11.40 3.92 0.73
N SER A 62 -12.64 4.00 1.21
CA SER A 62 -13.21 3.09 2.22
C SER A 62 -13.09 1.64 1.80
N MET A 63 -13.37 1.35 0.52
CA MET A 63 -13.30 -0.01 -0.02
C MET A 63 -11.86 -0.53 -0.09
N ILE A 64 -10.90 0.34 -0.43
CA ILE A 64 -9.48 -0.03 -0.52
C ILE A 64 -8.94 -0.36 0.88
N VAL A 65 -9.17 0.53 1.85
CA VAL A 65 -8.74 0.33 3.24
C VAL A 65 -9.40 -0.92 3.83
N GLU A 66 -10.72 -1.10 3.63
CA GLU A 66 -11.43 -2.28 4.14
C GLU A 66 -10.87 -3.60 3.56
N LYS A 67 -10.57 -3.65 2.27
CA LYS A 67 -9.96 -4.83 1.63
C LYS A 67 -8.58 -5.12 2.18
N ALA A 68 -7.76 -4.09 2.37
CA ALA A 68 -6.42 -4.23 2.93
C ALA A 68 -6.46 -4.72 4.37
N VAL A 69 -7.35 -4.19 5.21
CA VAL A 69 -7.58 -4.65 6.59
C VAL A 69 -7.96 -6.12 6.62
N LYS A 70 -8.96 -6.53 5.85
CA LYS A 70 -9.39 -7.93 5.78
C LYS A 70 -8.27 -8.88 5.35
N MET A 71 -7.45 -8.46 4.41
CA MET A 71 -6.32 -9.25 3.93
C MET A 71 -5.21 -9.37 4.99
N ALA A 72 -4.88 -8.25 5.65
CA ALA A 72 -3.89 -8.21 6.72
C ALA A 72 -4.29 -9.12 7.90
N ASP A 73 -5.56 -9.06 8.30
CA ASP A 73 -6.13 -9.92 9.34
C ASP A 73 -6.05 -11.40 8.96
N LEU A 74 -6.43 -11.75 7.72
CA LEU A 74 -6.38 -13.12 7.22
C LEU A 74 -4.96 -13.69 7.23
N MET A 75 -3.98 -12.87 6.87
CA MET A 75 -2.57 -13.27 6.82
C MET A 75 -1.82 -13.05 8.15
N GLN A 76 -2.51 -12.52 9.17
CA GLN A 76 -1.96 -12.19 10.49
C GLN A 76 -0.76 -11.24 10.44
N VAL A 77 -0.80 -10.25 9.55
CA VAL A 77 0.26 -9.23 9.40
C VAL A 77 -0.23 -7.90 9.95
N PRO A 78 0.53 -7.20 10.82
CA PRO A 78 0.08 -5.94 11.40
C PRO A 78 0.08 -4.81 10.34
N ILE A 79 -0.90 -3.91 10.44
CA ILE A 79 -0.91 -2.68 9.65
C ILE A 79 -0.14 -1.61 10.43
N ILE A 80 0.94 -1.11 9.84
CA ILE A 80 1.76 -0.03 10.41
C ILE A 80 1.00 1.30 10.33
N GLY A 81 0.30 1.52 9.21
CA GLY A 81 -0.54 2.68 9.01
C GLY A 81 -0.89 2.91 7.55
N VAL A 82 -1.46 4.08 7.29
CA VAL A 82 -1.98 4.47 5.99
C VAL A 82 -1.34 5.77 5.53
N VAL A 83 -0.96 5.83 4.27
CA VAL A 83 -0.51 7.04 3.58
C VAL A 83 -1.57 7.43 2.56
N GLU A 84 -2.05 8.66 2.64
CA GLU A 84 -2.87 9.23 1.60
C GLU A 84 -1.96 9.93 0.58
N ASN A 85 -1.98 9.46 -0.65
CA ASN A 85 -1.25 10.03 -1.77
C ASN A 85 -2.14 10.99 -2.57
N TYR A 86 -1.53 11.97 -3.22
CA TYR A 86 -2.23 12.99 -3.99
C TYR A 86 -3.29 13.77 -3.20
N SER A 87 -3.06 13.99 -1.90
CA SER A 87 -4.00 14.65 -1.00
C SER A 87 -4.29 16.11 -1.39
N TYR A 88 -3.29 16.80 -1.94
CA TYR A 88 -3.39 18.20 -2.36
C TYR A 88 -2.32 18.51 -3.41
N PHE A 89 -2.49 19.62 -4.13
CA PHE A 89 -1.45 20.21 -4.97
C PHE A 89 -1.02 21.54 -4.35
N HIS A 90 0.26 21.64 -4.00
CA HIS A 90 0.85 22.89 -3.52
C HIS A 90 1.24 23.75 -4.71
N CYS A 91 0.49 24.82 -4.99
CA CYS A 91 0.74 25.67 -6.15
C CYS A 91 2.02 26.49 -5.95
N PRO A 92 3.05 26.33 -6.80
CA PRO A 92 4.33 27.01 -6.62
C PRO A 92 4.23 28.54 -6.81
N ASP A 93 3.23 29.00 -7.56
CA ASP A 93 3.07 30.42 -7.92
C ASP A 93 2.42 31.24 -6.82
N ASN A 94 1.59 30.62 -5.98
CA ASN A 94 0.78 31.33 -4.97
C ASN A 94 0.80 30.72 -3.57
N GLY A 95 1.48 29.58 -3.40
CA GLY A 95 1.64 28.87 -2.12
C GLY A 95 0.35 28.27 -1.55
N LYS A 96 -0.73 28.21 -2.33
CA LYS A 96 -2.01 27.63 -1.89
C LYS A 96 -2.07 26.14 -2.19
N ASP A 97 -2.69 25.42 -1.26
CA ASP A 97 -3.00 24.01 -1.44
C ASP A 97 -4.38 23.84 -2.08
N TYR A 98 -4.43 23.01 -3.12
CA TYR A 98 -5.64 22.67 -3.84
C TYR A 98 -5.97 21.19 -3.69
N GLN A 99 -7.15 20.89 -3.17
CA GLN A 99 -7.66 19.52 -3.09
C GLN A 99 -8.24 19.12 -4.45
N ILE A 100 -7.37 18.74 -5.40
CA ILE A 100 -7.75 18.45 -6.80
C ILE A 100 -8.82 17.35 -6.90
N PHE A 101 -8.76 16.38 -5.99
CA PHE A 101 -9.64 15.22 -5.98
C PHE A 101 -10.79 15.33 -4.97
N GLY A 102 -11.00 16.51 -4.37
CA GLY A 102 -12.02 16.75 -3.36
C GLY A 102 -11.52 16.60 -1.92
N GLU A 103 -12.41 16.84 -0.96
CA GLU A 103 -12.11 16.72 0.47
C GLU A 103 -11.81 15.26 0.83
N SER A 104 -10.71 15.05 1.55
CA SER A 104 -10.34 13.75 2.07
C SER A 104 -11.24 13.36 3.25
N HIS A 105 -11.72 12.12 3.22
CA HIS A 105 -12.48 11.49 4.30
C HIS A 105 -11.67 10.38 4.99
N ILE A 106 -10.34 10.37 4.83
CA ILE A 106 -9.49 9.26 5.27
C ILE A 106 -9.52 9.11 6.81
N GLU A 107 -9.50 10.21 7.57
CA GLU A 107 -9.47 10.16 9.03
C GLU A 107 -10.69 9.44 9.61
N GLU A 108 -11.89 9.68 9.07
CA GLU A 108 -13.12 9.02 9.50
C GLU A 108 -13.03 7.50 9.30
N ILE A 109 -12.46 7.09 8.16
CA ILE A 109 -12.26 5.68 7.82
C ILE A 109 -11.22 5.06 8.75
N LEU A 110 -10.09 5.74 8.98
CA LEU A 110 -9.04 5.22 9.84
C LEU A 110 -9.49 5.09 11.29
N GLN A 111 -10.29 6.02 11.79
CA GLN A 111 -10.87 5.93 13.13
C GLN A 111 -11.77 4.70 13.28
N LYS A 112 -12.56 4.37 12.25
CA LYS A 112 -13.42 3.16 12.24
C LYS A 112 -12.61 1.86 12.38
N TYR A 113 -11.42 1.80 11.79
CA TYR A 113 -10.56 0.61 11.80
C TYR A 113 -9.43 0.68 12.85
N GLY A 114 -9.36 1.76 13.65
CA GLY A 114 -8.28 1.96 14.63
C GLY A 114 -6.90 2.09 13.99
N LEU A 115 -6.80 2.61 12.77
CA LEU A 115 -5.56 2.73 12.02
C LEU A 115 -4.93 4.12 12.17
N LEU A 116 -3.62 4.20 11.96
CA LEU A 116 -2.85 5.45 12.01
C LEU A 116 -2.68 6.04 10.60
N LEU A 117 -2.96 7.35 10.46
CA LEU A 117 -2.53 8.11 9.29
C LEU A 117 -1.06 8.48 9.46
N LEU A 118 -0.19 7.96 8.59
CA LEU A 118 1.25 8.22 8.64
C LEU A 118 1.59 9.55 7.97
N ASN A 119 1.02 9.81 6.80
CA ASN A 119 1.27 11.04 6.06
C ASN A 119 0.21 11.32 4.98
N ARG A 120 0.16 12.57 4.53
CA ARG A 120 -0.57 13.06 3.35
C ARG A 120 0.43 13.61 2.36
N LEU A 121 0.59 12.97 1.20
CA LEU A 121 1.55 13.36 0.19
C LEU A 121 0.90 14.27 -0.87
N PRO A 122 1.56 15.38 -1.24
CA PRO A 122 1.07 16.24 -2.30
C PRO A 122 1.26 15.61 -3.68
N ILE A 123 0.61 16.20 -4.68
CA ILE A 123 0.95 16.06 -6.10
C ILE A 123 2.18 16.95 -6.34
N ASP A 124 3.27 16.33 -6.79
CA ASP A 124 4.54 16.99 -7.12
C ASP A 124 4.89 16.74 -8.60
N PRO A 125 4.84 17.76 -9.49
CA PRO A 125 5.01 17.62 -10.94
C PRO A 125 6.47 17.58 -11.43
#